data_AF-A0A4S3KJM9-F1
#
_entry.id   AF-A0A4S3KJM9-F1
#
_cell.length_a   1.000
_cell.length_b   1.000
_cell.length_c   1.000
_cell.angle_alpha   90.00
_cell.angle_beta   90.00
_cell.angle_gamma   90.00
#
_symmetry.space_group_name_H-M   'P 1'
#
loop_
_entity.id
_entity.type
_entity.pdbx_description
1 polymer ?
#
loop_
_entity_poly.entity_id
_entity_poly.type
_entity_poly.pdbx_seq_one_letter_code
_entity_poly.pdbx_strand_id
1 'polypeptide(L)'
;MKPTIPSLALALSIGALSLGAYQSAIAQQALTEAQVRARLTAQGYTDVHDLKFKDGMRKAEADSADGNDLDVRVDASTGQIYPDAQVSTLSKHDVEAALSTQGYTHVHDVDYDDGIWKAKADNPAGKKVKLRIDAHSGKVIGID
;
A
#
# COMPACT_ATOMS: atom_id res chain seq x y z
N MET A 1 -56.15 -7.01 61.13
CA MET A 1 -56.13 -8.44 60.74
C MET A 1 -56.72 -8.58 59.35
N LYS A 2 -55.86 -8.80 58.35
CA LYS A 2 -56.11 -9.01 56.90
C LYS A 2 -54.76 -9.41 56.23
N PRO A 3 -54.74 -10.07 55.06
CA PRO A 3 -54.14 -11.41 54.89
C PRO A 3 -52.88 -11.49 54.00
N THR A 4 -52.23 -12.65 54.06
CA THR A 4 -51.37 -13.42 53.10
C THR A 4 -50.91 -12.82 51.75
N ILE A 5 -49.58 -12.68 51.59
CA ILE A 5 -48.57 -13.26 50.64
C ILE A 5 -49.10 -13.94 49.33
N PRO A 6 -48.41 -14.04 48.15
CA PRO A 6 -47.05 -13.60 47.70
C PRO A 6 -47.01 -12.90 46.31
N SER A 7 -45.85 -12.37 45.91
CA SER A 7 -45.44 -12.41 44.50
C SER A 7 -43.93 -12.57 44.40
N LEU A 8 -43.57 -13.72 43.84
CA LEU A 8 -42.23 -14.18 43.53
C LEU A 8 -41.83 -13.56 42.19
N ALA A 9 -40.79 -12.72 42.17
CA ALA A 9 -40.15 -12.31 40.92
C ALA A 9 -38.67 -12.66 41.02
N LEU A 10 -38.33 -13.79 40.41
CA LEU A 10 -36.98 -14.33 40.27
C LEU A 10 -36.24 -13.49 39.23
N ALA A 11 -35.42 -12.53 39.67
CA ALA A 11 -34.53 -11.79 38.79
C ALA A 11 -33.29 -12.66 38.50
N LEU A 12 -33.36 -13.46 37.43
CA LEU A 12 -32.17 -14.06 36.81
C LEU A 12 -31.64 -13.08 35.77
N SER A 13 -30.74 -12.20 36.22
CA SER A 13 -29.92 -11.36 35.36
C SER A 13 -29.09 -12.27 34.43
N ILE A 14 -29.41 -12.22 33.14
CA ILE A 14 -28.57 -12.77 32.08
C ILE A 14 -27.23 -12.03 32.16
N GLY A 15 -26.20 -12.73 32.63
CA GLY A 15 -24.83 -12.29 32.51
C GLY A 15 -24.48 -12.23 31.03
N ALA A 16 -24.63 -11.06 30.43
CA ALA A 16 -24.02 -10.78 29.15
C ALA A 16 -22.51 -10.92 29.33
N LEU A 17 -21.96 -12.00 28.80
CA LEU A 17 -20.52 -12.15 28.56
C LEU A 17 -20.09 -10.93 27.76
N SER A 18 -19.50 -9.96 28.45
CA SER A 18 -18.76 -8.89 27.82
C SER A 18 -17.62 -9.55 27.05
N LEU A 19 -17.81 -9.72 25.75
CA LEU A 19 -16.71 -9.88 24.80
C LEU A 19 -15.73 -8.77 25.15
N GLY A 20 -14.55 -9.17 25.62
CA GLY A 20 -13.46 -8.26 25.89
C GLY A 20 -13.22 -7.46 24.63
N ALA A 21 -13.77 -6.25 24.61
CA ALA A 21 -13.27 -5.22 23.76
C ALA A 21 -11.86 -4.99 24.29
N TYR A 22 -10.89 -5.61 23.61
CA TYR A 22 -9.52 -5.11 23.59
C TYR A 22 -9.64 -3.73 22.94
N GLN A 23 -10.09 -2.76 23.74
CA GLN A 23 -9.81 -1.36 23.52
C GLN A 23 -8.29 -1.29 23.61
N SER A 24 -7.65 -1.48 22.47
CA SER A 24 -6.32 -0.94 22.22
C SER A 24 -6.48 0.56 22.43
N ALA A 25 -6.23 1.01 23.66
CA ALA A 25 -5.82 2.38 23.89
C ALA A 25 -4.47 2.52 23.18
N ILE A 26 -4.52 2.72 21.86
CA ILE A 26 -3.35 3.08 21.08
C ILE A 26 -3.08 4.52 21.47
N ALA A 27 -2.37 4.72 22.58
CA ALA A 27 -1.41 5.81 22.63
C ALA A 27 -0.66 5.71 21.32
N GLN A 28 -0.67 6.75 20.51
CA GLN A 28 -0.15 6.79 19.14
C GLN A 28 1.36 6.49 19.17
N GLN A 29 1.70 5.21 19.33
CA GLN A 29 3.05 4.72 19.43
C GLN A 29 3.59 4.73 18.01
N ALA A 30 4.75 5.35 17.85
CA ALA A 30 5.49 5.35 16.60
C ALA A 30 5.47 3.93 16.01
N LEU A 31 5.12 3.81 14.72
CA LEU A 31 5.03 2.53 14.02
C LEU A 31 6.27 1.68 14.29
N THR A 32 6.11 0.38 14.45
CA THR A 32 7.23 -0.54 14.60
C THR A 32 7.92 -0.79 13.26
N GLU A 33 9.13 -1.35 13.26
CA GLU A 33 9.84 -1.72 12.02
C GLU A 33 9.05 -2.74 11.21
N ALA A 34 8.45 -3.73 11.87
CA ALA A 34 7.60 -4.72 11.22
C ALA A 34 6.38 -4.08 10.55
N GLN A 35 5.76 -3.07 11.20
CA GLN A 35 4.63 -2.34 10.63
C GLN A 35 5.06 -1.47 9.43
N VAL A 36 6.22 -0.83 9.49
CA VAL A 36 6.76 -0.04 8.36
C VAL A 36 7.10 -0.95 7.19
N ARG A 37 7.80 -2.07 7.44
CA ARG A 37 8.11 -3.06 6.41
C ARG A 37 6.85 -3.57 5.73
N ALA A 38 5.84 -3.99 6.50
CA ALA A 38 4.58 -4.48 5.93
C ALA A 38 3.88 -3.43 5.05
N ARG A 39 3.93 -2.15 5.44
CA ARG A 39 3.35 -1.04 4.66
C ARG A 39 4.12 -0.80 3.36
N LEU A 40 5.45 -0.78 3.42
CA LEU A 40 6.30 -0.61 2.25
C LEU A 40 6.09 -1.76 1.26
N THR A 41 6.09 -3.01 1.73
CA THR A 41 5.78 -4.17 0.90
C THR A 41 4.37 -4.10 0.29
N ALA A 42 3.37 -3.63 1.05
CA ALA A 42 2.01 -3.44 0.52
C ALA A 42 1.91 -2.35 -0.57
N GLN A 43 2.89 -1.45 -0.65
CA GLN A 43 3.00 -0.45 -1.72
C GLN A 43 3.92 -0.89 -2.88
N GLY A 44 4.37 -2.15 -2.87
CA GLY A 44 5.19 -2.71 -3.95
C GLY A 44 6.69 -2.52 -3.77
N TYR A 45 7.16 -1.96 -2.64
CA TYR A 45 8.59 -1.93 -2.34
C TYR A 45 9.11 -3.33 -1.99
N THR A 46 10.28 -3.66 -2.51
CA THR A 46 11.01 -4.90 -2.21
C THR A 46 12.30 -4.60 -1.45
N ASP A 47 12.97 -5.65 -0.99
CA ASP A 47 14.23 -5.57 -0.22
C ASP A 47 14.29 -4.52 0.90
N VAL A 48 13.21 -4.39 1.69
CA VAL A 48 13.12 -3.35 2.73
C VAL A 48 14.05 -3.66 3.92
N HIS A 49 15.11 -2.87 4.08
CA HIS A 49 16.11 -3.02 5.14
C HIS A 49 16.53 -1.68 5.76
N ASP A 50 17.49 -1.73 6.69
CA ASP A 50 18.10 -0.54 7.31
C ASP A 50 17.12 0.47 7.93
N LEU A 51 16.08 -0.04 8.59
CA LEU A 51 15.07 0.78 9.24
C LEU A 51 15.64 1.56 10.44
N LYS A 52 15.67 2.89 10.34
CA LYS A 52 16.22 3.79 11.38
C LYS A 52 15.18 4.84 11.77
N PHE A 53 14.89 4.97 13.06
CA PHE A 53 13.99 6.01 13.58
C PHE A 53 14.77 7.29 13.91
N LYS A 54 14.36 8.42 13.31
CA LYS A 54 14.96 9.74 13.52
C LYS A 54 13.95 10.85 13.24
N ASP A 55 13.91 11.87 14.10
CA ASP A 55 13.09 13.08 13.91
C ASP A 55 11.59 12.81 13.66
N GLY A 56 11.03 11.79 14.31
CA GLY A 56 9.61 11.40 14.11
C GLY A 56 9.34 10.58 12.86
N MET A 57 10.37 10.27 12.07
CA MET A 57 10.31 9.49 10.85
C MET A 57 11.03 8.15 11.02
N ARG A 58 10.61 7.13 10.27
CA ARG A 58 11.41 5.94 10.01
C ARG A 58 11.97 6.01 8.59
N LYS A 59 13.28 6.05 8.48
CA LYS A 59 14.00 5.91 7.22
C LYS A 59 14.20 4.41 6.95
N ALA A 60 13.99 3.95 5.73
CA ALA A 60 14.28 2.59 5.28
C ALA A 60 14.97 2.65 3.91
N GLU A 61 15.90 1.73 3.68
CA GLU A 61 16.44 1.46 2.35
C GLU A 61 15.55 0.36 1.73
N ALA A 62 15.13 0.55 0.49
CA ALA A 62 14.22 -0.36 -0.20
C ALA A 62 14.31 -0.21 -1.71
N ASP A 63 14.08 -1.32 -2.40
CA ASP A 63 13.87 -1.32 -3.83
C ASP A 63 12.46 -0.82 -4.15
N SER A 64 12.36 0.15 -5.04
CA SER A 64 11.12 0.51 -5.73
C SER A 64 10.57 -0.66 -6.56
N ALA A 65 9.31 -0.56 -6.97
CA ALA A 65 8.66 -1.61 -7.77
C ALA A 65 9.35 -1.84 -9.15
N ASP A 66 10.08 -0.85 -9.67
CA ASP A 66 10.93 -0.93 -10.85
C ASP A 66 12.35 -1.48 -10.59
N GLY A 67 12.70 -1.77 -9.33
CA GLY A 67 13.97 -2.39 -8.93
C GLY A 67 15.10 -1.39 -8.67
N ASN A 68 14.81 -0.09 -8.58
CA ASN A 68 15.79 0.91 -8.14
C ASN A 68 15.85 0.97 -6.61
N ASP A 69 17.04 0.92 -6.03
CA ASP A 69 17.29 1.10 -4.60
C ASP A 69 17.17 2.58 -4.21
N LEU A 70 16.40 2.86 -3.15
CA LEU A 70 16.21 4.21 -2.64
C LEU A 70 15.91 4.29 -1.13
N ASP A 71 16.12 5.49 -0.61
CA ASP A 71 15.72 5.88 0.72
C ASP A 71 14.24 6.27 0.78
N VAL A 72 13.46 5.56 1.59
CA VAL A 72 12.05 5.86 1.86
C VAL A 72 11.90 6.37 3.29
N ARG A 73 11.13 7.46 3.47
CA ARG A 73 10.79 7.99 4.78
C ARG A 73 9.33 7.73 5.09
N VAL A 74 9.06 7.19 6.26
CA VAL A 74 7.72 6.91 6.75
C VAL A 74 7.47 7.74 8.00
N ASP A 75 6.44 8.59 7.99
CA ASP A 75 6.00 9.28 9.19
C ASP A 75 5.61 8.24 10.23
N ALA A 76 6.28 8.25 11.39
CA ALA A 76 6.11 7.17 12.35
C ALA A 76 4.76 7.27 13.09
N SER A 77 4.06 8.40 13.04
CA SER A 77 2.79 8.61 13.71
C SER A 77 1.59 8.31 12.81
N THR A 78 1.70 8.63 11.51
CA THR A 78 0.62 8.50 10.52
C THR A 78 0.83 7.32 9.58
N GLY A 79 2.07 6.88 9.38
CA GLY A 79 2.43 5.90 8.37
C GLY A 79 2.45 6.44 6.95
N GLN A 80 2.41 7.76 6.77
CA GLN A 80 2.54 8.38 5.45
C GLN A 80 3.95 8.14 4.89
N ILE A 81 4.01 7.65 3.66
CA ILE A 81 5.25 7.31 2.95
C ILE A 81 5.65 8.48 2.06
N TYR A 82 6.92 8.86 2.16
CA TYR A 82 7.57 9.91 1.38
C TYR A 82 8.85 9.31 0.76
N PRO A 83 8.83 8.99 -0.54
CA PRO A 83 10.06 8.64 -1.23
C PRO A 83 10.92 9.90 -1.43
N ASP A 84 12.24 9.78 -1.30
CA ASP A 84 13.18 10.90 -1.53
C ASP A 84 13.33 11.24 -3.03
N ALA A 85 12.76 10.43 -3.94
CA ALA A 85 12.71 10.64 -5.38
C ALA A 85 11.32 10.30 -5.98
N GLN A 86 11.06 10.71 -7.22
CA GLN A 86 9.86 10.28 -7.95
C GLN A 86 10.00 8.80 -8.33
N VAL A 87 9.24 7.95 -7.65
CA VAL A 87 9.28 6.49 -7.79
C VAL A 87 8.01 6.00 -8.48
N SER A 88 8.15 4.94 -9.26
CA SER A 88 6.98 4.22 -9.75
C SER A 88 6.32 3.45 -8.61
N THR A 89 4.99 3.49 -8.54
CA THR A 89 4.22 2.56 -7.68
C THR A 89 3.86 1.26 -8.41
N LEU A 90 4.26 1.14 -9.68
CA LEU A 90 4.02 -0.01 -10.53
C LEU A 90 5.32 -0.76 -10.75
N SER A 91 5.27 -2.08 -10.77
CA SER A 91 6.37 -2.88 -11.30
C SER A 91 6.33 -2.91 -12.83
N LYS A 92 7.44 -3.35 -13.45
CA LYS A 92 7.45 -3.64 -14.89
C LYS A 92 6.31 -4.58 -15.30
N HIS A 93 6.03 -5.60 -14.47
CA HIS A 93 4.93 -6.53 -14.72
C HIS A 93 3.57 -5.84 -14.67
N ASP A 94 3.36 -4.94 -13.69
CA ASP A 94 2.12 -4.18 -13.58
C ASP A 94 1.92 -3.26 -14.79
N VAL A 95 3.00 -2.67 -15.31
CA VAL A 95 2.97 -1.86 -16.54
C VAL A 95 2.61 -2.72 -17.75
N GLU A 96 3.23 -3.90 -17.91
CA GLU A 96 2.89 -4.84 -18.99
C GLU A 96 1.42 -5.28 -18.93
N ALA A 97 0.90 -5.54 -17.73
CA ALA A 97 -0.50 -5.89 -17.50
C ALA A 97 -1.45 -4.71 -17.79
N ALA A 98 -1.08 -3.50 -17.36
CA ALA A 98 -1.85 -2.28 -17.63
C ALA A 98 -1.92 -1.98 -19.14
N LEU A 99 -0.82 -2.14 -19.87
CA LEU A 99 -0.77 -1.96 -21.32
C LEU A 99 -1.62 -3.01 -22.05
N SER A 100 -1.56 -4.26 -21.61
CA SER A 100 -2.41 -5.34 -22.15
C SER A 100 -3.90 -5.03 -21.97
N THR A 101 -4.28 -4.52 -20.79
CA THR A 101 -5.67 -4.11 -20.49
C THR A 101 -6.12 -2.93 -21.36
N GLN A 102 -5.19 -2.06 -21.76
CA GLN A 102 -5.44 -0.94 -22.67
C GLN A 102 -5.46 -1.34 -24.15
N GLY A 103 -5.28 -2.63 -24.48
CA GLY A 103 -5.36 -3.15 -25.84
C GLY A 103 -4.04 -3.12 -26.62
N TYR A 104 -2.93 -2.83 -25.95
CA TYR A 104 -1.60 -2.97 -26.54
C TYR A 104 -1.16 -4.44 -26.49
N THR A 105 -0.49 -4.90 -27.54
CA THR A 105 0.03 -6.27 -27.64
C THR A 105 1.53 -6.24 -27.91
N HIS A 106 2.19 -7.39 -27.81
CA HIS A 106 3.64 -7.49 -28.05
C HIS A 106 4.48 -6.47 -27.26
N VAL A 107 4.14 -6.25 -25.98
CA VAL A 107 4.85 -5.31 -25.10
C VAL A 107 6.28 -5.80 -24.85
N HIS A 108 7.27 -4.94 -25.05
CA HIS A 108 8.70 -5.20 -24.80
C HIS A 108 9.44 -3.88 -24.56
N ASP A 109 10.73 -3.96 -24.21
CA ASP A 109 11.58 -2.80 -23.90
C ASP A 109 10.93 -1.86 -22.86
N VAL A 110 10.43 -2.46 -21.78
CA VAL A 110 9.79 -1.75 -20.66
C VAL A 110 10.86 -1.34 -19.66
N ASP A 111 11.06 -0.03 -19.53
CA ASP A 111 12.08 0.62 -18.70
C ASP A 111 11.49 1.84 -17.97
N TYR A 112 12.00 2.15 -16.78
CA TYR A 112 11.63 3.34 -16.01
C TYR A 112 12.83 4.29 -15.93
N ASP A 113 12.64 5.52 -16.39
CA ASP A 113 13.63 6.59 -16.30
C ASP A 113 12.91 7.94 -16.20
N ASP A 114 13.60 8.99 -15.75
CA ASP A 114 13.07 10.37 -15.72
C ASP A 114 11.66 10.53 -15.10
N GLY A 115 11.27 9.64 -14.17
CA GLY A 115 9.96 9.66 -13.53
C GLY A 115 8.81 9.09 -14.37
N ILE A 116 9.10 8.43 -15.50
CA ILE A 116 8.12 7.91 -16.45
C ILE A 116 8.49 6.51 -16.93
N TRP A 117 7.47 5.69 -17.18
CA TRP A 117 7.67 4.41 -17.85
C TRP A 117 7.73 4.60 -19.36
N LYS A 118 8.62 3.84 -20.00
CA LYS A 118 8.74 3.74 -21.45
C LYS A 118 8.53 2.28 -21.86
N ALA A 119 7.83 2.05 -22.97
CA ALA A 119 7.64 0.71 -23.53
C ALA A 119 7.51 0.76 -25.06
N LYS A 120 7.81 -0.36 -25.73
CA LYS A 120 7.42 -0.60 -27.13
C LYS A 120 6.31 -1.63 -27.17
N ALA A 121 5.31 -1.41 -28.03
CA ALA A 121 4.19 -2.31 -28.20
C ALA A 121 3.55 -2.16 -29.59
N ASP A 122 2.71 -3.12 -29.95
CA ASP A 122 1.77 -2.98 -31.05
C ASP A 122 0.47 -2.35 -30.51
N ASN A 123 0.02 -1.27 -31.14
CA ASN A 123 -1.27 -0.65 -30.81
C ASN A 123 -2.45 -1.50 -31.34
N PRO A 124 -3.71 -1.17 -31.02
CA PRO A 124 -4.87 -1.94 -31.50
C PRO A 124 -5.01 -2.04 -33.02
N ALA A 125 -4.34 -1.17 -33.79
CA ALA A 125 -4.28 -1.22 -35.25
C ALA A 125 -3.12 -2.10 -35.77
N GLY A 126 -2.40 -2.81 -34.91
CA GLY A 126 -1.26 -3.65 -35.24
C GLY A 126 0.02 -2.89 -35.61
N LYS A 127 0.12 -1.60 -35.26
CA LYS A 127 1.31 -0.78 -35.52
C LYS A 127 2.21 -0.73 -34.30
N LYS A 128 3.51 -0.94 -34.51
CA LYS A 128 4.55 -0.68 -33.51
C LYS A 128 4.58 0.79 -33.13
N VAL A 129 4.54 1.06 -31.83
CA VAL A 129 4.59 2.40 -31.25
C VAL A 129 5.50 2.40 -30.03
N LYS A 130 6.04 3.58 -29.68
CA LYS A 130 6.69 3.81 -28.39
C LYS A 130 5.72 4.54 -27.48
N LEU A 131 5.63 4.09 -26.24
CA LEU A 131 4.67 4.57 -25.26
C LEU A 131 5.41 5.26 -24.12
N ARG A 132 4.83 6.37 -23.66
CA ARG A 132 5.13 6.98 -22.36
C ARG A 132 3.96 6.68 -21.42
N ILE A 133 4.26 6.11 -20.26
CA ILE A 133 3.26 5.59 -19.32
C ILE A 133 3.43 6.27 -17.95
N ASP A 134 2.32 6.70 -17.37
CA ASP A 134 2.30 7.30 -16.03
C ASP A 134 2.78 6.30 -14.96
N ALA A 135 3.70 6.75 -14.11
CA ALA A 135 4.37 5.95 -13.08
C ALA A 135 3.46 5.44 -11.95
N HIS A 136 2.26 6.01 -11.80
CA HIS A 136 1.33 5.68 -10.73
C HIS A 136 0.12 4.92 -11.24
N SER A 137 -0.43 5.36 -12.38
CA SER A 137 -1.70 4.84 -12.91
C SER A 137 -1.54 3.82 -14.03
N GLY A 138 -0.35 3.70 -14.63
CA GLY A 138 -0.09 2.76 -15.72
C GLY A 138 -0.79 3.17 -17.03
N LYS A 139 -1.26 4.42 -17.12
CA LYS A 139 -1.98 4.94 -18.29
C LYS A 139 -0.99 5.46 -19.32
N VAL A 140 -1.26 5.19 -20.59
CA VAL A 140 -0.50 5.83 -21.67
C VAL A 140 -0.79 7.33 -21.69
N ILE A 141 0.27 8.13 -21.55
CA ILE A 141 0.23 9.60 -21.54
C ILE A 141 0.95 10.23 -22.74
N GLY A 142 1.61 9.41 -23.57
CA GLY A 142 2.20 9.83 -24.83
C GLY A 142 2.49 8.65 -25.75
N ILE A 143 2.45 8.89 -27.06
CA ILE A 143 2.75 7.93 -28.11
C ILE A 143 3.68 8.60 -29.12
N ASP A 144 4.83 7.99 -29.40
CA ASP A 144 5.77 8.39 -30.46
C ASP A 144 5.73 7.40 -31.64
#